data_AF-A0A971Q7I4-F1
#
_entry.id   AF-A0A971Q7I4-F1
#
_cell.length_a   1.000
_cell.length_b   1.000
_cell.length_c   1.000
_cell.angle_alpha   90.00
_cell.angle_beta   90.00
_cell.angle_gamma   90.00
#
_symmetry.space_group_name_H-M   'P 1'
#
loop_
_entity.id
_entity.type
_entity.pdbx_description
1 polymer ?
#
loop_
_entity_poly.entity_id
_entity_poly.type
_entity_poly.pdbx_seq_one_letter_code
_entity_poly.pdbx_strand_id
1 'polypeptide(L)'
;MNEDQLQSPHHLRIRTVLRVGGPLIAATGFLFTIVGMASFFAAIAGSGFPRLFWCCFVGGPLMFLGTAMCMFGYLGAFQRYAAGETAPVAKDTINYMGQNTQPGLKAAVKAIAQGIREGQEDEDEKP
;
A
#
# COMPACT_ATOMS: atom_id res chain seq x y z
N MET A 1 -7.14 0.65 -21.66
CA MET A 1 -6.68 -0.31 -20.64
C MET A 1 -7.90 -0.67 -19.82
N ASN A 2 -8.47 -1.86 -20.02
CA ASN A 2 -9.79 -2.20 -19.49
C ASN A 2 -9.71 -2.47 -17.98
N GLU A 3 -10.36 -1.61 -17.19
CA GLU A 3 -10.33 -1.64 -15.72
C GLU A 3 -11.01 -2.89 -15.13
N ASP A 4 -11.82 -3.59 -15.93
CA ASP A 4 -12.62 -4.75 -15.53
C ASP A 4 -11.85 -6.08 -15.47
N GLN A 5 -10.64 -6.14 -16.05
CA GLN A 5 -9.84 -7.38 -16.11
C GLN A 5 -9.01 -7.64 -14.85
N LEU A 6 -8.95 -6.69 -13.90
CA LEU A 6 -8.15 -6.81 -12.66
C LEU A 6 -8.95 -7.31 -11.44
N GLN A 7 -10.25 -7.57 -11.59
CA GLN A 7 -11.10 -8.09 -10.52
C GLN A 7 -11.37 -9.58 -10.72
N SER A 8 -10.34 -10.42 -10.59
CA SER A 8 -10.61 -11.86 -10.48
C SER A 8 -11.44 -12.12 -9.21
N PRO A 9 -12.47 -12.98 -9.24
CA PRO A 9 -13.29 -13.30 -8.07
C PRO A 9 -12.46 -13.82 -6.88
N HIS A 10 -11.23 -14.28 -7.14
CA HIS A 10 -10.25 -14.68 -6.14
C HIS A 10 -9.78 -13.50 -5.25
N HIS A 11 -9.65 -12.28 -5.81
CA HIS A 11 -9.24 -11.09 -5.05
C HIS A 11 -10.29 -10.64 -4.03
N LEU A 12 -11.58 -10.82 -4.33
CA LEU A 12 -12.66 -10.48 -3.41
C LEU A 12 -12.71 -11.45 -2.22
N ARG A 13 -12.49 -12.75 -2.48
CA ARG A 13 -12.51 -13.80 -1.45
C ARG A 13 -11.39 -13.64 -0.43
N ILE A 14 -10.16 -13.33 -0.87
CA ILE A 14 -9.02 -13.09 0.02
C ILE A 14 -9.26 -11.86 0.89
N ARG A 15 -9.81 -10.76 0.33
CA ARG A 15 -10.15 -9.56 1.10
C ARG A 15 -11.20 -9.83 2.18
N THR A 16 -12.22 -10.63 1.88
CA THR A 16 -13.24 -11.00 2.87
C THR A 16 -12.66 -11.85 3.99
N VAL A 17 -11.80 -12.82 3.66
CA VAL A 17 -11.13 -13.66 4.67
C VAL A 17 -10.20 -12.82 5.56
N LEU A 18 -9.43 -11.87 5.01
CA LEU A 18 -8.58 -11.00 5.82
C LEU A 18 -9.39 -10.06 6.73
N ARG A 19 -10.52 -9.52 6.26
CA ARG A 19 -11.34 -8.57 7.04
C ARG A 19 -12.19 -9.21 8.12
N VAL A 20 -12.57 -10.49 7.97
CA VAL A 20 -13.39 -11.21 8.95
C VAL A 20 -12.51 -12.11 9.82
N GLY A 21 -11.55 -12.83 9.23
CA GLY A 21 -10.62 -13.70 9.95
C GLY A 21 -9.63 -12.92 10.81
N GLY A 22 -9.13 -11.77 10.33
CA GLY A 22 -8.20 -10.90 11.06
C GLY A 22 -8.72 -10.47 12.44
N PRO A 23 -9.93 -9.87 12.54
CA PRO A 23 -10.51 -9.48 13.82
C PRO A 23 -10.77 -10.66 14.76
N LEU A 24 -11.18 -11.81 14.24
CA LEU A 24 -11.43 -13.01 15.05
C LEU A 24 -10.14 -13.56 15.66
N ILE A 25 -9.06 -13.64 14.87
CA ILE A 25 -7.74 -14.08 15.33
C ILE A 25 -7.15 -13.07 16.31
N ALA A 26 -7.27 -11.77 16.02
CA ALA A 26 -6.81 -10.69 16.90
C ALA A 26 -7.56 -10.69 18.24
N ALA A 27 -8.89 -10.85 18.23
CA ALA A 27 -9.70 -10.93 19.43
C ALA A 27 -9.33 -12.15 20.29
N THR A 28 -9.11 -13.30 19.64
CA THR A 28 -8.64 -14.50 20.34
C THR A 28 -7.27 -14.28 20.98
N GLY A 29 -6.31 -13.71 20.24
CA GLY A 29 -4.98 -13.37 20.77
C GLY A 29 -5.03 -12.34 21.90
N PHE A 30 -5.96 -11.39 21.83
CA PHE A 30 -6.18 -10.39 22.88
C PHE A 30 -6.66 -11.03 24.19
N LEU A 31 -7.64 -11.94 24.12
CA LEU A 31 -8.13 -12.65 25.29
C LEU A 31 -7.00 -13.47 25.95
N PHE A 32 -6.20 -14.18 25.16
CA PHE A 32 -5.04 -14.91 25.67
C PHE A 32 -4.00 -13.99 26.34
N THR A 33 -3.74 -12.82 25.73
CA THR A 33 -2.83 -11.82 26.30
C THR A 33 -3.35 -11.26 27.62
N ILE A 34 -4.66 -10.95 27.72
CA ILE A 34 -5.27 -10.49 28.97
C ILE A 34 -5.12 -11.54 30.08
N VAL A 35 -5.43 -12.81 29.78
CA VAL A 35 -5.34 -13.89 30.78
C VAL A 35 -3.90 -14.09 31.25
N GLY A 36 -2.94 -14.09 30.34
CA GLY A 36 -1.53 -14.24 30.69
C GLY A 36 -1.00 -13.05 31.51
N MET A 37 -1.41 -11.83 31.14
CA MET A 37 -1.02 -10.61 31.85
C MET A 37 -1.67 -10.52 33.23
N ALA A 38 -2.95 -10.88 33.36
CA ALA A 38 -3.65 -10.95 34.64
C ALA A 38 -2.99 -11.98 35.57
N SER A 39 -2.61 -13.15 35.05
CA SER A 39 -1.86 -14.16 35.83
C SER A 39 -0.48 -13.68 36.25
N PHE A 40 0.18 -12.86 35.43
CA PHE A 40 1.47 -12.27 35.77
C PHE A 40 1.34 -11.24 36.89
N PHE A 41 0.41 -10.30 36.78
CA PHE A 41 0.15 -9.31 37.83
C PHE A 41 -0.36 -9.95 39.13
N ALA A 42 -1.20 -10.99 39.04
CA ALA A 42 -1.65 -11.73 40.21
C ALA A 42 -0.50 -12.44 40.93
N ALA A 43 0.48 -12.98 40.19
CA ALA A 43 1.67 -13.61 40.75
C ALA A 43 2.66 -12.62 41.40
N ILE A 44 2.72 -11.39 40.87
CA ILE A 44 3.48 -10.30 41.48
C ILE A 44 2.81 -9.82 42.78
N ALA A 45 1.48 -9.76 42.81
CA ALA A 45 0.71 -9.31 43.97
C ALA A 45 0.56 -10.38 45.07
N GLY A 46 0.51 -11.66 44.69
CA GLY A 46 0.41 -12.80 45.59
C GLY A 46 1.54 -13.77 45.31
N SER A 47 2.50 -13.84 46.23
CA SER A 47 3.78 -14.57 46.18
C SER A 47 3.71 -15.99 45.57
N GLY A 48 3.74 -16.09 44.24
CA GLY A 48 3.64 -17.36 43.51
C GLY A 48 4.15 -17.25 42.07
N PHE A 49 4.27 -18.39 41.38
CA PHE A 49 4.71 -18.43 39.98
C PHE A 49 3.52 -18.24 39.01
N PRO A 50 3.64 -17.42 37.95
CA PRO A 50 2.53 -17.14 37.05
C PRO A 50 2.25 -18.32 36.11
N ARG A 51 1.30 -19.18 36.50
CA ARG A 51 0.96 -20.42 35.79
C ARG A 51 0.43 -20.22 34.37
N LEU A 52 -0.17 -19.06 34.07
CA LEU A 52 -0.80 -18.77 32.77
C LEU A 52 0.00 -17.78 31.92
N PHE A 53 1.22 -17.39 32.31
CA PHE A 53 2.02 -16.42 31.55
C PHE A 53 2.35 -16.89 30.13
N TRP A 54 2.40 -18.19 29.89
CA TRP A 54 2.59 -18.79 28.56
C TRP A 54 1.50 -18.33 27.56
N CYS A 55 0.31 -17.95 28.04
CA CYS A 55 -0.75 -17.40 27.20
C CYS A 55 -0.33 -16.08 26.52
N CYS A 56 0.61 -15.30 27.09
CA CYS A 56 1.17 -14.12 26.41
C CYS A 56 2.04 -14.51 25.20
N PHE A 57 2.77 -15.63 25.28
CA PHE A 57 3.61 -16.11 24.17
C PHE A 57 2.80 -16.67 23.01
N VAL A 58 1.57 -17.10 23.25
CA VAL A 58 0.62 -17.51 22.19
C VAL A 58 -0.22 -16.32 21.74
N GLY A 59 -0.69 -15.52 22.71
CA GLY A 59 -1.52 -14.35 22.49
C GLY A 59 -0.81 -13.29 21.66
N GLY A 60 0.45 -13.00 21.93
CA GLY A 60 1.25 -12.01 21.21
C GLY A 60 1.34 -12.29 19.70
N PRO A 61 1.82 -13.47 19.26
CA PRO A 61 1.84 -13.86 17.86
C PRO A 61 0.45 -13.88 17.22
N LEU A 62 -0.60 -14.36 17.91
CA LEU A 62 -1.96 -14.29 17.39
C LEU A 62 -2.43 -12.85 17.19
N MET A 63 -2.14 -11.96 18.14
CA MET A 63 -2.48 -10.55 18.05
C MET A 63 -1.74 -9.88 16.88
N PHE A 64 -0.45 -10.18 16.73
CA PHE A 64 0.36 -9.68 15.63
C PHE A 64 -0.19 -10.14 14.28
N LEU A 65 -0.45 -11.44 14.13
CA LEU A 65 -0.99 -12.01 12.90
C LEU A 65 -2.38 -11.44 12.58
N GLY A 66 -3.30 -11.41 13.56
CA GLY A 66 -4.63 -10.88 13.37
C GLY A 66 -4.62 -9.39 12.99
N THR A 67 -3.76 -8.60 13.62
CA THR A 67 -3.59 -7.17 13.30
C THR A 67 -3.00 -6.97 11.91
N ALA A 68 -1.97 -7.74 11.54
CA ALA A 68 -1.39 -7.70 10.20
C ALA A 68 -2.43 -8.07 9.13
N MET A 69 -3.23 -9.11 9.36
CA MET A 69 -4.33 -9.49 8.48
C MET A 69 -5.37 -8.38 8.33
N CYS A 70 -5.74 -7.69 9.42
CA CYS A 70 -6.59 -6.50 9.35
C CYS A 70 -5.94 -5.40 8.51
N MET A 71 -4.67 -5.08 8.76
CA MET A 71 -3.94 -4.03 8.05
C MET A 71 -3.94 -4.31 6.55
N PHE A 72 -3.54 -5.50 6.11
CA PHE A 72 -3.56 -5.87 4.69
C PHE A 72 -4.99 -5.98 4.11
N GLY A 73 -5.98 -6.37 4.91
CA GLY A 73 -7.38 -6.46 4.50
C GLY A 73 -8.03 -5.10 4.22
N TYR A 74 -7.58 -4.06 4.93
CA TYR A 74 -8.09 -2.69 4.80
C TYR A 74 -7.14 -1.74 4.06
N LEU A 75 -5.87 -2.12 3.82
CA LEU A 75 -4.86 -1.28 3.16
C LEU A 75 -5.33 -0.78 1.79
N GLY A 76 -5.97 -1.63 1.00
CA GLY A 76 -6.48 -1.23 -0.31
C GLY A 76 -7.68 -0.28 -0.24
N ALA A 77 -8.44 -0.25 0.86
CA ALA A 77 -9.48 0.76 1.07
C ALA A 77 -8.85 2.10 1.48
N PHE A 78 -7.86 2.04 2.38
CA PHE A 78 -7.07 3.20 2.79
C PHE A 78 -6.32 3.85 1.61
N GLN A 79 -5.67 3.06 0.76
CA GLN A 79 -4.97 3.58 -0.41
C GLN A 79 -5.92 4.23 -1.42
N ARG A 80 -7.14 3.70 -1.60
CA ARG A 80 -8.13 4.35 -2.48
C ARG A 80 -8.63 5.66 -1.90
N TYR A 81 -8.80 5.74 -0.59
CA TYR A 81 -9.13 6.97 0.11
C TYR A 81 -8.00 8.00 -0.03
N ALA A 82 -6.77 7.61 0.31
CA ALA A 82 -5.58 8.46 0.19
C ALA A 82 -5.36 8.89 -1.27
N ALA A 83 -5.55 8.01 -2.24
CA ALA A 83 -5.48 8.37 -3.66
C ALA A 83 -6.59 9.36 -4.03
N GLY A 84 -7.81 9.23 -3.52
CA GLY A 84 -8.88 10.20 -3.77
C GLY A 84 -8.53 11.61 -3.29
N GLU A 85 -7.85 11.73 -2.15
CA GLU A 85 -7.45 13.02 -1.58
C GLU A 85 -6.15 13.57 -2.18
N THR A 86 -5.19 12.70 -2.52
CA THR A 86 -3.86 13.10 -3.03
C THR A 86 -3.78 13.17 -4.55
N ALA A 87 -4.69 12.49 -5.28
CA ALA A 87 -4.73 12.52 -6.75
C ALA A 87 -4.91 13.94 -7.34
N PRO A 88 -5.78 14.83 -6.83
CA PRO A 88 -5.87 16.18 -7.39
C PRO A 88 -4.54 16.94 -7.21
N VAL A 89 -3.89 16.79 -6.05
CA VAL A 89 -2.61 17.44 -5.75
C VAL A 89 -1.48 16.90 -6.63
N ALA A 90 -1.43 15.58 -6.81
CA ALA A 90 -0.46 14.94 -7.70
C ALA A 90 -0.69 15.36 -9.17
N LYS A 91 -1.95 15.42 -9.60
CA LYS A 91 -2.34 15.90 -10.93
C LYS A 91 -1.92 17.34 -11.14
N ASP A 92 -2.15 18.22 -10.18
CA ASP A 92 -1.78 19.64 -10.27
C ASP A 92 -0.25 19.79 -10.32
N THR A 93 0.48 19.00 -9.54
CA THR A 93 1.96 18.99 -9.57
C THR A 93 2.49 18.54 -10.93
N ILE A 94 1.95 17.44 -11.47
CA ILE A 94 2.34 16.93 -12.80
C ILE A 94 1.99 17.93 -13.89
N ASN A 95 0.80 18.55 -13.83
CA ASN A 95 0.36 19.51 -14.83
C ASN A 95 1.22 20.79 -14.77
N TYR A 96 1.58 21.26 -13.57
CA TYR A 96 2.49 22.40 -13.38
C TYR A 96 3.90 22.10 -13.90
N MET A 97 4.47 20.93 -13.55
CA MET A 97 5.76 20.51 -14.10
C MET A 97 5.71 20.36 -15.62
N GLY A 98 4.65 19.75 -16.13
CA GLY A 98 4.41 19.56 -17.57
C GLY A 98 4.32 20.89 -18.31
N GLN A 99 3.61 21.88 -17.78
CA GLN A 99 3.54 23.22 -18.35
C GLN A 99 4.92 23.90 -18.40
N ASN A 100 5.74 23.74 -17.36
CA ASN A 100 7.07 24.34 -17.31
C ASN A 100 8.10 23.61 -18.20
N THR A 101 7.95 22.30 -18.43
CA THR A 101 8.87 21.51 -19.27
C THR A 101 8.43 21.46 -20.74
N GLN A 102 7.15 21.68 -21.04
CA GLN A 102 6.60 21.63 -22.41
C GLN A 102 7.37 22.49 -23.43
N PRO A 103 7.72 23.76 -23.12
CA PRO A 103 8.43 24.61 -24.07
C PRO A 103 9.81 24.06 -24.45
N GLY A 104 10.57 23.56 -23.46
CA GLY A 104 11.89 22.97 -23.70
C GLY A 104 11.81 21.67 -24.49
N LEU A 105 10.84 20.81 -24.18
CA LEU A 105 10.59 19.58 -24.94
C LEU A 105 10.19 19.89 -26.39
N LYS A 106 9.31 20.87 -26.59
CA LYS A 106 8.88 21.31 -27.93
C LYS A 106 10.03 21.92 -28.73
N ALA A 107 10.91 22.69 -28.09
CA ALA A 107 12.10 23.26 -28.72
C ALA A 107 13.08 22.15 -29.17
N ALA A 108 13.33 21.17 -28.31
CA ALA A 108 14.18 20.03 -28.63
C ALA A 108 13.64 19.21 -29.82
N VAL A 109 12.35 18.87 -29.80
CA VAL A 109 11.70 18.13 -30.90
C VAL A 109 11.74 18.95 -32.21
N LYS A 110 11.52 20.27 -32.13
CA LYS A 110 11.60 21.15 -33.31
C LYS A 110 13.01 21.20 -33.89
N ALA A 111 14.03 21.30 -33.05
CA ALA A 111 15.43 21.30 -33.50
C ALA A 111 15.81 19.98 -34.19
N ILE A 112 15.38 18.84 -33.66
CA ILE A 112 15.58 17.53 -34.30
C ILE A 112 14.89 17.47 -35.66
N ALA A 113 13.63 17.90 -35.73
CA ALA A 113 12.87 17.89 -36.98
C ALA A 113 13.48 18.81 -38.06
N GLN A 114 14.00 19.97 -37.65
CA GLN A 114 14.69 20.89 -38.56
C GLN A 114 16.01 20.29 -39.06
N GLY A 115 16.82 19.72 -38.16
CA GLY A 115 18.08 19.08 -38.55
C GLY A 115 17.90 17.88 -39.49
N ILE A 116 16.82 17.10 -39.35
CA ILE A 116 16.49 16.04 -40.30
C ILE A 116 16.13 16.62 -41.68
N ARG A 117 15.38 17.72 -41.71
CA ARG A 117 14.94 18.34 -42.98
C ARG A 117 16.09 19.01 -43.73
N GLU A 118 16.95 19.73 -43.01
CA GLU A 118 18.17 20.35 -43.56
C GLU A 118 19.11 19.26 -44.11
N GLY A 119 19.25 18.12 -43.41
CA GLY A 119 20.05 16.99 -43.90
C GLY A 119 19.50 16.29 -45.16
N GLN A 120 18.19 16.36 -45.42
CA GLN A 120 17.59 15.84 -46.67
C GLN A 120 17.74 16.83 -47.83
N GLU A 121 17.64 18.13 -47.57
CA GLU A 121 17.86 19.18 -48.58
C GLU A 121 19.33 19.21 -49.04
N ASP A 122 20.29 18.97 -48.14
CA ASP A 122 21.73 18.84 -48.46
C ASP A 122 22.07 17.56 -49.27
N GLU A 123 21.29 16.48 -49.14
CA GLU A 123 21.45 15.25 -49.94
C GLU A 123 20.90 15.40 -51.38
N ASP A 124 19.88 16.22 -51.60
CA ASP A 124 19.31 16.51 -52.93
C ASP A 124 20.10 17.56 -53.73
N GLU A 125 20.96 18.37 -53.09
CA GLU A 125 21.79 19.42 -53.74
C GLU A 125 23.22 18.98 -54.12
N LYS A 126 23.57 17.70 -53.95
CA LYS A 126 24.89 17.17 -54.38
C LYS A 126 24.84 16.62 -55.82
N PRO A 127 25.54 17.22 -56.80
CA PRO A 127 25.58 16.75 -58.20
C PRO A 127 26.37 15.45 -58.40
#